data_AF-A0A8H5SES7-F1
#
_entry.id   AF-A0A8H5SES7-F1
#
_cell.length_a   1.000
_cell.length_b   1.000
_cell.length_c   1.000
_cell.angle_alpha   90.00
_cell.angle_beta   90.00
_cell.angle_gamma   90.00
#
_symmetry.space_group_name_H-M   'P 1'
#
loop_
_entity.id
_entity.type
_entity.pdbx_description
1 polymer ?
#
loop_
_entity_poly.entity_id
_entity_poly.type
_entity_poly.pdbx_seq_one_letter_code
_entity_poly.pdbx_strand_id
1 'polypeptide(L)'
;MRGVDRHTWWEQECLKRSPDDFDLYIYNDFGGYGAMEVLENIIAQFNLVFKPKSTYRDFWPEVEGLAMILRGGLLEYVMIDDGERVQVTCEVVDALILATIEALKKQDVFKPDSEIRNLGLFLFMFIRWGREQSDYGIEEENWSWIYKIIDLAEEAGIKLTAPHNFEKDYEEIKDHREEWAQRMGKWNGEYILNIRLDGLLSLV
;
A
#
# COMPACT_ATOMS: atom_id res chain seq x y z
N MET A 1 -12.21 -13.03 -9.35
CA MET A 1 -10.97 -12.49 -9.94
C MET A 1 -9.86 -12.78 -8.95
N ARG A 2 -8.68 -13.25 -9.38
CA ARG A 2 -7.52 -13.44 -8.49
C ARG A 2 -6.68 -12.17 -8.46
N GLY A 3 -5.85 -11.98 -7.43
CA GLY A 3 -4.95 -10.83 -7.35
C GLY A 3 -4.03 -10.65 -8.55
N VAL A 4 -3.52 -11.75 -9.11
CA VAL A 4 -2.69 -11.69 -10.33
C VAL A 4 -3.47 -11.14 -11.54
N ASP A 5 -4.76 -11.50 -11.67
CA ASP A 5 -5.60 -11.00 -12.75
C ASP A 5 -5.85 -9.49 -12.57
N ARG A 6 -5.98 -9.04 -11.31
CA ARG A 6 -6.11 -7.62 -10.97
C ARG A 6 -4.81 -6.83 -11.18
N HIS A 7 -3.67 -7.39 -10.80
CA HIS A 7 -2.35 -6.83 -11.08
C HIS A 7 -2.16 -6.62 -12.59
N THR A 8 -2.38 -7.67 -13.40
CA THR A 8 -2.25 -7.57 -14.85
C THR A 8 -3.18 -6.49 -15.42
N TRP A 9 -4.40 -6.34 -14.89
CA TRP A 9 -5.28 -5.25 -15.29
C TRP A 9 -4.62 -3.87 -15.04
N TRP A 10 -4.11 -3.63 -13.84
CA TRP A 10 -3.50 -2.34 -13.50
C TRP A 10 -2.21 -2.07 -14.26
N GLU A 11 -1.40 -3.10 -14.51
CA GLU A 11 -0.22 -3.00 -15.36
C GLU A 11 -0.61 -2.55 -16.78
N GLN A 12 -1.68 -3.10 -17.35
CA GLN A 12 -2.20 -2.63 -18.64
C GLN A 12 -2.72 -1.19 -18.58
N GLU A 13 -3.26 -0.73 -17.46
CA GLU A 13 -3.66 0.66 -17.29
C GLU A 13 -2.46 1.62 -17.22
N CYS A 14 -1.35 1.20 -16.61
CA CYS A 14 -0.10 1.96 -16.62
C CYS A 14 0.48 2.06 -18.04
N LEU A 15 0.59 0.94 -18.77
CA LEU A 15 1.15 0.90 -20.13
C LEU A 15 0.39 1.82 -21.09
N LYS A 16 -0.94 1.94 -20.97
CA LYS A 16 -1.74 2.85 -21.79
C LYS A 16 -1.41 4.33 -21.59
N ARG A 17 -0.72 4.68 -20.50
CA ARG A 17 -0.42 6.04 -20.07
C ARG A 17 1.08 6.36 -20.10
N SER A 18 1.90 5.44 -20.60
CA SER A 18 3.34 5.63 -20.81
C SER A 18 3.58 6.03 -22.26
N PRO A 19 3.94 7.30 -22.57
CA PRO A 19 4.28 7.72 -23.93
C PRO A 19 5.49 6.97 -24.49
N ASP A 20 6.43 6.62 -23.61
CA ASP A 20 7.66 5.90 -23.94
C ASP A 20 7.37 4.52 -24.55
N ASP A 21 6.32 3.83 -24.09
CA ASP A 21 5.87 2.55 -24.66
C ASP A 21 5.35 2.67 -26.11
N PHE A 22 5.11 3.90 -26.58
CA PHE A 22 4.65 4.22 -27.92
C PHE A 22 5.65 5.06 -28.74
N ASP A 23 6.90 5.18 -28.28
CA ASP A 23 7.94 6.04 -28.89
C ASP A 23 7.49 7.52 -29.02
N LEU A 24 6.70 8.01 -28.05
CA LEU A 24 6.19 9.38 -28.01
C LEU A 24 6.84 10.18 -26.89
N TYR A 25 7.01 11.48 -27.11
CA TYR A 25 7.35 12.44 -26.06
C TYR A 25 6.26 13.51 -25.98
N ILE A 26 5.70 13.71 -24.78
CA ILE A 26 4.69 14.74 -24.52
C ILE A 26 5.29 15.84 -23.64
N TYR A 27 5.69 15.50 -22.42
CA TYR A 27 6.55 16.29 -21.53
C TYR A 27 7.12 15.36 -20.44
N ASN A 28 8.10 15.84 -19.67
CA ASN A 28 8.95 15.01 -18.79
C ASN A 28 8.19 14.09 -17.82
N ASP A 29 7.13 14.61 -17.17
CA ASP A 29 6.45 13.88 -16.09
C ASP A 29 5.13 13.25 -16.55
N PHE A 30 4.85 13.22 -17.86
CA PHE A 30 3.57 12.73 -18.37
C PHE A 30 3.30 11.28 -17.91
N GLY A 31 4.30 10.39 -18.03
CA GLY A 31 4.20 9.00 -17.56
C GLY A 31 3.94 8.92 -16.06
N GLY A 32 4.62 9.76 -15.27
CA GLY A 32 4.41 9.87 -13.83
C GLY A 32 3.00 10.31 -13.45
N TYR A 33 2.42 11.31 -14.13
CA TYR A 33 1.02 11.70 -13.92
C TYR A 33 0.04 10.60 -14.35
N GLY A 34 0.39 9.85 -15.41
CA GLY A 34 -0.34 8.66 -15.82
C GLY A 34 -0.35 7.57 -14.75
N ALA A 35 0.81 7.28 -14.15
CA ALA A 35 0.93 6.36 -13.02
C ALA A 35 0.15 6.85 -11.80
N MET A 36 0.18 8.15 -11.50
CA MET A 36 -0.61 8.76 -10.43
C MET A 36 -2.11 8.55 -10.64
N GLU A 37 -2.61 8.79 -11.85
CA GLU A 37 -4.02 8.54 -12.21
C GLU A 37 -4.41 7.06 -12.01
N VAL A 38 -3.52 6.13 -12.34
CA VAL A 38 -3.76 4.69 -12.10
C VAL A 38 -3.85 4.39 -10.60
N LEU A 39 -2.96 4.97 -9.78
CA LEU A 39 -2.99 4.78 -8.33
C LEU A 39 -4.29 5.33 -7.71
N GLU A 40 -4.75 6.49 -8.15
CA GLU A 40 -6.03 7.06 -7.74
C GLU A 40 -7.23 6.19 -8.17
N ASN A 41 -7.18 5.62 -9.37
CA ASN A 41 -8.19 4.67 -9.85
C ASN A 41 -8.19 3.37 -9.02
N ILE A 42 -7.04 2.89 -8.56
CA ILE A 42 -6.94 1.75 -7.64
C ILE A 42 -7.63 2.08 -6.31
N ILE A 43 -7.38 3.27 -5.75
CA ILE A 43 -8.04 3.75 -4.53
C ILE A 43 -9.56 3.82 -4.72
N ALA A 44 -10.02 4.38 -5.84
CA ALA A 44 -11.44 4.46 -6.16
C ALA A 44 -12.07 3.06 -6.28
N GLN A 45 -11.40 2.12 -6.98
CA GLN A 45 -11.85 0.74 -7.11
C GLN A 45 -11.93 0.03 -5.76
N PHE A 46 -10.93 0.22 -4.89
CA PHE A 46 -10.96 -0.33 -3.54
C PHE A 46 -12.15 0.20 -2.75
N ASN A 47 -12.42 1.51 -2.80
CA ASN A 47 -13.58 2.10 -2.13
C ASN A 47 -14.91 1.51 -2.63
N LEU A 48 -15.02 1.13 -3.91
CA LEU A 48 -16.21 0.46 -4.45
C LEU A 48 -16.43 -0.93 -3.85
N VAL A 49 -15.37 -1.73 -3.66
CA VAL A 49 -15.50 -3.11 -3.18
C VAL A 49 -15.42 -3.23 -1.64
N PHE A 50 -14.79 -2.27 -0.96
CA PHE A 50 -14.56 -2.30 0.48
C PHE A 50 -15.73 -1.65 1.26
N LYS A 51 -16.85 -2.37 1.32
CA LYS A 51 -18.11 -1.93 1.94
C LYS A 51 -18.39 -2.68 3.25
N PRO A 52 -19.29 -2.18 4.13
CA PRO A 52 -19.57 -2.80 5.43
C PRO A 52 -20.02 -4.28 5.40
N LYS A 53 -20.58 -4.73 4.26
CA LYS A 53 -21.04 -6.12 4.08
C LYS A 53 -20.06 -6.98 3.25
N SER A 54 -18.95 -6.41 2.81
CA SER A 54 -17.98 -7.11 1.98
C SER A 54 -17.21 -8.13 2.82
N THR A 55 -17.02 -9.30 2.24
CA THR A 55 -16.11 -10.32 2.74
C THR A 55 -14.70 -10.05 2.20
N TYR A 56 -13.68 -10.67 2.81
CA TYR A 56 -12.31 -10.56 2.32
C TYR A 56 -12.19 -11.04 0.88
N ARG A 57 -13.04 -11.97 0.43
CA ARG A 57 -13.04 -12.46 -0.95
C ARG A 57 -13.42 -11.37 -1.97
N ASP A 58 -14.11 -10.32 -1.53
CA ASP A 58 -14.53 -9.22 -2.37
C ASP A 58 -13.41 -8.19 -2.57
N PHE A 59 -12.57 -7.94 -1.54
CA PHE A 59 -11.54 -6.89 -1.58
C PHE A 59 -10.10 -7.41 -1.62
N TRP A 60 -9.83 -8.63 -1.16
CA TRP A 60 -8.47 -9.17 -1.10
C TRP A 60 -7.79 -9.26 -2.48
N PRO A 61 -8.48 -9.63 -3.58
CA PRO A 61 -7.88 -9.55 -4.91
C PRO A 61 -7.43 -8.13 -5.29
N GLU A 62 -8.11 -7.09 -4.81
CA GLU A 62 -7.68 -5.70 -5.03
C GLU A 62 -6.41 -5.37 -4.25
N VAL A 63 -6.31 -5.84 -3.00
CA VAL A 63 -5.14 -5.66 -2.13
C VAL A 63 -3.92 -6.38 -2.70
N GLU A 64 -4.11 -7.61 -3.19
CA GLU A 64 -3.05 -8.37 -3.86
C GLU A 64 -2.57 -7.64 -5.11
N GLY A 65 -3.49 -7.14 -5.93
CA GLY A 65 -3.18 -6.35 -7.13
C GLY A 65 -2.41 -5.07 -6.79
N LEU A 66 -2.85 -4.34 -5.77
CA LEU A 66 -2.19 -3.12 -5.26
C LEU A 66 -0.75 -3.39 -4.83
N ALA A 67 -0.52 -4.42 -4.00
CA ALA A 67 0.83 -4.72 -3.54
C ALA A 67 1.77 -5.08 -4.69
N MET A 68 1.31 -5.85 -5.68
CA MET A 68 2.13 -6.21 -6.83
C MET A 68 2.46 -4.98 -7.69
N ILE A 69 1.49 -4.10 -7.94
CA ILE A 69 1.73 -2.92 -8.79
C ILE A 69 2.62 -1.88 -8.11
N LEU A 70 2.50 -1.70 -6.79
CA LEU A 70 3.42 -0.86 -5.99
C LEU A 70 4.88 -1.34 -6.04
N ARG A 71 5.11 -2.61 -6.36
CA ARG A 71 6.46 -3.19 -6.53
C ARG A 71 7.01 -3.09 -7.96
N GLY A 72 6.19 -2.63 -8.92
CA GLY A 72 6.52 -2.66 -10.35
C GLY A 72 6.02 -1.44 -11.09
N GLY A 73 4.86 -1.56 -11.74
CA GLY A 73 4.38 -0.64 -12.77
C GLY A 73 4.00 0.78 -12.34
N LEU A 74 4.26 1.19 -11.09
CA LEU A 74 3.93 2.51 -10.57
C LEU A 74 5.14 3.39 -10.23
N LEU A 75 6.38 2.92 -10.37
CA LEU A 75 7.55 3.66 -9.85
C LEU A 75 7.69 5.12 -10.30
N GLU A 76 7.09 5.54 -11.41
CA GLU A 76 7.19 6.91 -11.92
C GLU A 76 6.29 7.92 -11.19
N TYR A 77 5.28 7.48 -10.41
CA TYR A 77 4.35 8.42 -9.75
C TYR A 77 5.06 9.33 -8.75
N VAL A 78 6.17 8.89 -8.16
CA VAL A 78 6.95 9.69 -7.18
C VAL A 78 7.82 10.76 -7.84
N MET A 79 7.92 10.75 -9.17
CA MET A 79 8.80 11.64 -9.94
C MET A 79 8.07 12.85 -10.54
N ILE A 80 6.78 13.04 -10.21
CA ILE A 80 6.01 14.18 -10.72
C ILE A 80 6.34 15.48 -9.96
N ASP A 81 6.25 16.62 -10.64
CA ASP A 81 6.36 17.97 -10.02
C ASP A 81 5.12 18.38 -9.20
N ASP A 82 4.60 17.45 -8.39
CA ASP A 82 3.46 17.63 -7.48
C ASP A 82 3.62 16.72 -6.24
N GLY A 83 4.64 17.03 -5.42
CA GLY A 83 4.98 16.25 -4.24
C GLY A 83 3.87 16.21 -3.17
N GLU A 84 3.00 17.23 -3.11
CA GLU A 84 1.86 17.26 -2.20
C GLU A 84 0.84 16.18 -2.58
N ARG A 85 0.48 16.07 -3.87
CA ARG A 85 -0.40 15.01 -4.36
C ARG A 85 0.18 13.62 -4.15
N VAL A 86 1.49 13.46 -4.36
CA VAL A 86 2.20 12.21 -4.06
C VAL A 86 2.04 11.82 -2.60
N GLN A 87 2.33 12.75 -1.69
CA GLN A 87 2.25 12.49 -0.26
C GLN A 87 0.82 12.11 0.17
N VAL A 88 -0.19 12.90 -0.22
CA VAL A 88 -1.59 12.63 0.13
C VAL A 88 -2.03 11.27 -0.41
N THR A 89 -1.65 10.93 -1.64
CA THR A 89 -2.02 9.65 -2.25
C THR A 89 -1.37 8.48 -1.52
N CYS A 90 -0.09 8.58 -1.15
CA CYS A 90 0.59 7.58 -0.32
C CYS A 90 -0.12 7.41 1.04
N GLU A 91 -0.45 8.50 1.73
CA GLU A 91 -1.14 8.43 3.03
C GLU A 91 -2.51 7.72 2.94
N VAL A 92 -3.24 7.92 1.84
CA VAL A 92 -4.50 7.19 1.56
C VAL A 92 -4.24 5.70 1.35
N VAL A 93 -3.19 5.32 0.61
CA VAL A 93 -2.78 3.93 0.42
C VAL A 93 -2.41 3.28 1.77
N ASP A 94 -1.66 3.97 2.60
CA ASP A 94 -1.26 3.50 3.94
C ASP A 94 -2.49 3.23 4.81
N ALA A 95 -3.43 4.17 4.84
CA ALA A 95 -4.69 4.03 5.57
C ALA A 95 -5.54 2.87 5.04
N LEU A 96 -5.56 2.65 3.73
CA LEU A 96 -6.27 1.55 3.07
C LEU A 96 -5.68 0.19 3.49
N ILE A 97 -4.35 0.07 3.53
CA ILE A 97 -3.65 -1.15 3.98
C ILE A 97 -4.01 -1.45 5.45
N LEU A 98 -3.93 -0.45 6.33
CA LEU A 98 -4.29 -0.62 7.75
C LEU A 98 -5.78 -0.99 7.92
N ALA A 99 -6.67 -0.34 7.18
CA ALA A 99 -8.10 -0.65 7.19
C ALA A 99 -8.38 -2.09 6.70
N THR A 100 -7.63 -2.55 5.70
CA THR A 100 -7.69 -3.93 5.22
C THR A 100 -7.35 -4.91 6.34
N ILE A 101 -6.23 -4.70 7.04
CA ILE A 101 -5.80 -5.58 8.13
C ILE A 101 -6.89 -5.64 9.22
N GLU A 102 -7.48 -4.50 9.60
CA GLU A 102 -8.56 -4.49 10.58
C GLU A 102 -9.83 -5.20 10.10
N ALA A 103 -10.15 -5.13 8.81
CA ALA A 103 -11.25 -5.90 8.24
C ALA A 103 -10.96 -7.41 8.26
N LEU A 104 -9.73 -7.82 7.96
CA LEU A 104 -9.32 -9.23 8.03
C LEU A 104 -9.38 -9.77 9.46
N LYS A 105 -8.98 -8.97 10.46
CA LYS A 105 -9.12 -9.31 11.89
C LYS A 105 -10.58 -9.50 12.27
N LYS A 106 -11.47 -8.58 11.88
CA LYS A 106 -12.92 -8.67 12.14
C LYS A 106 -13.58 -9.89 11.49
N GLN A 107 -13.03 -10.37 10.38
CA GLN A 107 -13.51 -11.55 9.67
C GLN A 107 -12.82 -12.84 10.12
N ASP A 108 -11.97 -12.79 11.15
CA ASP A 108 -11.22 -13.93 11.70
C ASP A 108 -10.34 -14.65 10.65
N VAL A 109 -9.80 -13.89 9.69
CA VAL A 109 -8.90 -14.39 8.64
C VAL A 109 -7.50 -13.77 8.71
N PHE A 110 -7.20 -12.95 9.71
CA PHE A 110 -5.85 -12.44 9.98
C PHE A 110 -5.15 -13.32 11.03
N LYS A 111 -4.71 -14.51 10.63
CA LYS A 111 -4.12 -15.55 11.49
C LYS A 111 -3.24 -16.52 10.70
N PRO A 112 -2.30 -17.24 11.33
CA PRO A 112 -1.33 -18.10 10.64
C PRO A 112 -1.96 -19.25 9.86
N ASP A 113 -3.09 -19.78 10.33
CA ASP A 113 -3.85 -20.86 9.68
C ASP A 113 -4.98 -20.37 8.77
N SER A 114 -4.93 -19.08 8.38
CA SER A 114 -5.93 -18.44 7.52
C SER A 114 -6.12 -19.14 6.18
N GLU A 115 -7.33 -18.98 5.63
CA GLU A 115 -7.65 -19.31 4.24
C GLU A 115 -6.86 -18.46 3.24
N ILE A 116 -6.40 -17.27 3.66
CA ILE A 116 -5.51 -16.40 2.90
C ILE A 116 -4.07 -16.87 3.09
N ARG A 117 -3.62 -17.77 2.21
CA ARG A 117 -2.32 -18.47 2.34
C ARG A 117 -1.09 -17.56 2.18
N ASN A 118 -1.25 -16.39 1.60
CA ASN A 118 -0.18 -15.48 1.20
C ASN A 118 -0.09 -14.22 2.08
N LEU A 119 -0.79 -14.16 3.22
CA LEU A 119 -0.76 -13.00 4.14
C LEU A 119 0.67 -12.52 4.41
N GLY A 120 1.54 -13.42 4.85
CA GLY A 120 2.93 -13.10 5.20
C GLY A 120 3.73 -12.47 4.06
N LEU A 121 3.43 -12.83 2.81
CA LEU A 121 4.10 -12.27 1.62
C LEU A 121 3.63 -10.85 1.36
N PHE A 122 2.31 -10.63 1.38
CA PHE A 122 1.74 -9.32 1.07
C PHE A 122 2.01 -8.28 2.16
N LEU A 123 1.98 -8.68 3.44
CA LEU A 123 2.40 -7.79 4.53
C LEU A 123 3.86 -7.37 4.37
N PHE A 124 4.73 -8.32 4.02
CA PHE A 124 6.13 -8.01 3.71
C PHE A 124 6.26 -7.03 2.52
N MET A 125 5.51 -7.22 1.44
CA MET A 125 5.53 -6.32 0.28
C MET A 125 5.13 -4.89 0.66
N PHE A 126 4.13 -4.72 1.52
CA PHE A 126 3.72 -3.39 2.01
C PHE A 126 4.78 -2.77 2.93
N ILE A 127 5.33 -3.53 3.87
CA ILE A 127 6.42 -3.06 4.75
C ILE A 127 7.59 -2.55 3.92
N ARG A 128 7.99 -3.32 2.90
CA ARG A 128 9.09 -2.96 2.02
C ARG A 128 8.80 -1.68 1.24
N TRP A 129 7.63 -1.57 0.62
CA TRP A 129 7.24 -0.35 -0.10
C TRP A 129 7.21 0.88 0.83
N GLY A 130 6.67 0.75 2.04
CA GLY A 130 6.67 1.84 3.01
C GLY A 130 8.09 2.24 3.44
N ARG A 131 8.99 1.28 3.70
CA ARG A 131 10.39 1.58 4.08
C ARG A 131 11.13 2.33 2.99
N GLU A 132 10.94 1.95 1.73
CA GLU A 132 11.59 2.57 0.56
C GLU A 132 11.21 4.05 0.39
N GLN A 133 10.12 4.54 1.03
CA GLN A 133 9.80 5.97 1.06
C GLN A 133 10.93 6.82 1.65
N SER A 134 11.74 6.26 2.57
CA SER A 134 12.88 6.98 3.13
C SER A 134 13.94 7.34 2.09
N ASP A 135 14.06 6.54 1.03
CA ASP A 135 15.07 6.75 -0.03
C ASP A 135 14.74 8.00 -0.84
N TYR A 136 13.49 8.45 -0.79
CA TYR A 136 12.99 9.69 -1.40
C TYR A 136 12.99 10.87 -0.41
N GLY A 137 13.60 10.71 0.77
CA GLY A 137 13.68 11.77 1.79
C GLY A 137 12.37 12.03 2.53
N ILE A 138 11.40 11.12 2.43
CA ILE A 138 10.14 11.21 3.19
C ILE A 138 10.43 11.02 4.68
N GLU A 139 9.94 11.97 5.49
CA GLU A 139 10.08 11.92 6.94
C GLU A 139 9.49 10.64 7.52
N GLU A 140 10.17 10.08 8.53
CA GLU A 140 9.80 8.81 9.15
C GLU A 140 8.37 8.77 9.66
N GLU A 141 7.84 9.89 10.16
CA GLU A 141 6.45 9.99 10.61
C GLU A 141 5.44 9.55 9.52
N ASN A 142 5.78 9.78 8.24
CA ASN A 142 4.91 9.48 7.11
C ASN A 142 5.01 8.02 6.64
N TRP A 143 6.04 7.27 7.00
CA TRP A 143 6.15 5.84 6.66
C TRP A 143 6.19 4.90 7.89
N SER A 144 6.11 5.45 9.11
CA SER A 144 6.15 4.68 10.35
C SER A 144 5.00 3.67 10.51
N TRP A 145 3.92 3.77 9.73
CA TRP A 145 2.83 2.80 9.71
C TRP A 145 3.28 1.35 9.49
N ILE A 146 4.43 1.12 8.85
CA ILE A 146 4.98 -0.23 8.64
C ILE A 146 5.25 -0.95 9.97
N TYR A 147 5.59 -0.22 11.05
CA TYR A 147 5.84 -0.82 12.37
C TYR A 147 4.56 -1.43 12.95
N LYS A 148 3.40 -0.77 12.72
CA LYS A 148 2.09 -1.31 13.09
C LYS A 148 1.81 -2.65 12.42
N ILE A 149 2.19 -2.79 11.15
CA ILE A 149 1.96 -4.03 10.41
C ILE A 149 2.82 -5.15 10.98
N ILE A 150 4.05 -4.85 11.36
CA ILE A 150 4.95 -5.80 12.00
C ILE A 150 4.39 -6.23 13.35
N ASP A 151 3.97 -5.29 14.20
CA ASP A 151 3.31 -5.57 15.48
C ASP A 151 2.11 -6.49 15.29
N LEU A 152 1.22 -6.14 14.36
CA LEU A 152 0.03 -6.92 14.08
C LEU A 152 0.37 -8.33 13.58
N ALA A 153 1.38 -8.47 12.72
CA ALA A 153 1.83 -9.77 12.23
C ALA A 153 2.42 -10.64 13.36
N GLU A 154 3.25 -10.06 14.23
CA GLU A 154 3.85 -10.75 15.38
C GLU A 154 2.79 -11.19 16.40
N GLU A 155 1.88 -10.28 16.77
CA GLU A 155 0.76 -10.55 17.68
C GLU A 155 -0.14 -11.68 17.15
N ALA A 156 -0.39 -11.70 15.84
CA ALA A 156 -1.18 -12.72 15.20
C ALA A 156 -0.41 -14.04 14.99
N GLY A 157 0.92 -14.05 15.15
CA GLY A 157 1.77 -15.21 14.84
C GLY A 157 1.91 -15.47 13.33
N ILE A 158 1.70 -14.45 12.49
CA ILE A 158 1.85 -14.53 11.04
C ILE A 158 3.33 -14.37 10.69
N LYS A 159 3.92 -15.42 10.10
CA LYS A 159 5.29 -15.34 9.58
C LYS A 159 5.33 -14.45 8.35
N LEU A 160 6.07 -13.34 8.41
CA LEU A 160 6.41 -12.55 7.23
C LEU A 160 7.32 -13.38 6.32
N THR A 161 6.96 -13.48 5.04
CA THR A 161 7.70 -14.29 4.06
C THR A 161 8.35 -13.38 3.03
N ALA A 162 9.65 -13.17 3.16
CA ALA A 162 10.44 -12.39 2.22
C ALA A 162 11.14 -13.27 1.18
N PRO A 163 11.24 -12.85 -0.09
CA PRO A 163 12.35 -13.24 -0.95
C PRO A 163 13.59 -12.41 -0.57
N HIS A 164 14.68 -13.10 -0.22
CA HIS A 164 16.08 -12.66 -0.04
C HIS A 164 16.35 -11.20 0.44
N ASN A 165 17.05 -11.04 1.56
CA ASN A 165 17.60 -9.79 2.16
C ASN A 165 16.67 -8.95 3.06
N PHE A 166 15.44 -9.39 3.34
CA PHE A 166 14.57 -8.68 4.29
C PHE A 166 15.04 -8.81 5.75
N GLU A 167 15.83 -9.82 6.06
CA GLU A 167 16.31 -10.06 7.42
C GLU A 167 17.09 -8.85 7.95
N LYS A 168 17.84 -8.14 7.10
CA LYS A 168 18.57 -6.95 7.52
C LYS A 168 17.63 -5.78 7.83
N ASP A 169 16.68 -5.51 6.93
CA ASP A 169 15.70 -4.43 7.12
C ASP A 169 14.80 -4.71 8.33
N TYR A 170 14.41 -5.97 8.53
CA TYR A 170 13.60 -6.41 9.66
C TYR A 170 14.34 -6.31 10.99
N GLU A 171 15.62 -6.70 11.06
CA GLU A 171 16.42 -6.54 12.29
C GLU A 171 16.72 -5.07 12.58
N GLU A 172 17.04 -4.25 11.57
CA GLU A 172 17.13 -2.79 11.73
C GLU A 172 15.81 -2.23 12.29
N ILE A 173 14.67 -2.75 11.81
CA ILE A 173 13.37 -2.33 12.29
C ILE A 173 13.13 -2.69 13.76
N LYS A 174 13.55 -3.89 14.13
CA LYS A 174 13.40 -4.40 15.48
C LYS A 174 14.29 -3.68 16.49
N ASP A 175 15.49 -3.27 16.09
CA ASP A 175 16.47 -2.61 16.97
C ASP A 175 16.01 -1.21 17.43
N HIS A 176 15.16 -0.54 16.65
CA HIS A 176 14.68 0.81 16.95
C HIS A 176 13.22 0.87 17.44
N ARG A 177 12.63 -0.30 17.76
CA ARG A 177 11.21 -0.48 18.10
C ARG A 177 10.67 0.46 19.19
N GLU A 178 11.43 0.69 20.27
CA GLU A 178 11.00 1.55 21.40
C GLU A 178 11.01 3.04 21.05
N GLU A 179 11.97 3.48 20.24
CA GLU A 179 12.07 4.84 19.73
C GLU A 179 10.89 5.16 18.80
N TRP A 180 10.50 4.16 18.02
CA TRP A 180 9.48 4.28 16.97
C TRP A 180 8.04 4.20 17.46
N ALA A 181 7.78 3.53 18.58
CA ALA A 181 6.47 3.54 19.24
C ALA A 181 5.96 4.97 19.52
N GLN A 182 6.87 5.92 19.73
CA GLN A 182 6.54 7.34 19.95
C GLN A 182 6.11 8.05 18.66
N ARG A 183 6.56 7.56 17.49
CA ARG A 183 6.31 8.13 16.15
C ARG A 183 5.06 7.54 15.49
N MET A 184 4.51 6.46 16.05
CA MET A 184 3.25 5.83 15.63
C MET A 184 2.00 6.68 15.91
N GLY A 185 2.13 7.81 16.63
CA GLY A 185 1.03 8.67 17.05
C GLY A 185 0.08 9.04 15.90
N LYS A 186 0.64 9.39 14.74
CA LYS A 186 -0.11 9.69 13.50
C LYS A 186 -1.02 8.53 13.08
N TRP A 187 -0.63 7.28 13.26
CA TRP A 187 -1.34 6.11 12.73
C TRP A 187 -2.30 5.45 13.74
N ASN A 188 -2.65 6.16 14.80
CA ASN A 188 -3.66 5.75 15.77
C ASN A 188 -5.09 5.98 15.23
N GLY A 189 -6.06 5.28 15.81
CA GLY A 189 -7.39 5.05 15.22
C GLY A 189 -8.19 6.29 14.78
N GLU A 190 -7.96 7.47 15.37
CA GLU A 190 -8.65 8.71 14.99
C GLU A 190 -8.19 9.26 13.63
N TYR A 191 -6.90 9.17 13.30
CA TYR A 191 -6.35 9.71 12.06
C TYR A 191 -6.77 8.89 10.82
N ILE A 192 -6.78 7.56 10.95
CA ILE A 192 -7.22 6.63 9.89
C ILE A 192 -8.69 6.88 9.52
N LEU A 193 -9.53 7.22 10.51
CA LEU A 193 -10.94 7.55 10.27
C LEU A 193 -11.12 8.87 9.53
N ASN A 194 -10.27 9.87 9.81
CA ASN A 194 -10.34 11.18 9.17
C ASN A 194 -9.86 11.15 7.70
N ILE A 195 -8.74 10.47 7.40
CA ILE A 195 -8.28 10.29 6.01
C ILE A 195 -9.35 9.59 5.15
N ARG A 196 -10.03 8.58 5.73
CA ARG A 196 -11.08 7.83 5.03
C ARG A 196 -12.29 8.69 4.67
N LEU A 197 -12.58 9.73 5.43
CA LEU A 197 -13.72 10.62 5.18
C LEU A 197 -13.33 11.76 4.23
N ASP A 198 -12.17 12.38 4.42
CA ASP A 198 -11.80 13.58 3.67
C ASP A 198 -11.05 13.26 2.36
N GLY A 199 -10.15 12.27 2.35
CA GLY A 199 -9.33 11.91 1.19
C GLY A 199 -10.08 11.17 0.08
N LEU A 200 -11.14 10.43 0.42
CA LEU A 200 -12.01 9.78 -0.58
C LEU A 200 -13.03 10.73 -1.20
N LEU A 201 -13.34 11.86 -0.55
CA LEU A 201 -14.28 12.87 -1.06
C LEU A 201 -13.59 13.96 -1.90
N SER A 202 -12.27 14.15 -1.75
CA SER A 202 -11.51 15.13 -2.54
C SER A 202 -10.99 14.61 -3.88
N LEU A 203 -11.02 13.29 -4.11
CA LEU A 203 -10.57 12.62 -5.34
C LEU A 203 -11.70 12.32 -6.35
N VAL A 204 -12.91 12.88 -6.16
CA VAL A 204 -14.08 12.72 -7.05
C VAL A 204 -14.62 14.06 -7.51
#